data_AF-D5QEN8-F1
#
_entry.id   AF-D5QEN8-F1
#
_cell.length_a   1.000
_cell.length_b   1.000
_cell.length_c   1.000
_cell.angle_alpha   90.00
_cell.angle_beta   90.00
_cell.angle_gamma   90.00
#
_symmetry.space_group_name_H-M   'P 1'
#
loop_
_entity.id
_entity.type
_entity.pdbx_description
1 polymer ?
#
loop_
_entity_poly.entity_id
_entity_poly.type
_entity_poly.pdbx_seq_one_letter_code
_entity_poly.pdbx_strand_id
1 'polypeptide(L)' 'MLETHIIEIDGTFVGTVIVELDGKTRRFYATHDSVRSFHNRSLSHDDDLTQQVALSFRRTSLSRQLTVEFN' A
#
# COMPACT_ATOMS: atom_id res chain seq x y z
N MET A 1 8.26 18.42 11.13
CA MET A 1 8.07 16.95 11.13
C MET A 1 7.37 16.61 9.84
N LEU A 2 7.79 15.56 9.11
CA LEU A 2 7.02 15.07 7.96
C LEU A 2 5.74 14.43 8.49
N GLU A 3 4.61 14.70 7.84
CA GLU A 3 3.35 14.04 8.16
C GLU A 3 3.38 12.62 7.59
N THR A 4 2.97 11.64 8.41
CA THR A 4 3.02 10.23 8.06
C THR A 4 1.68 9.56 8.34
N HIS A 5 1.21 8.78 7.38
CA HIS A 5 -0.01 7.99 7.51
C HIS A 5 0.30 6.51 7.36
N ILE A 6 -0.25 5.69 8.24
CA ILE A 6 -0.15 4.22 8.14
C ILE A 6 -1.25 3.74 7.19
N ILE A 7 -0.90 2.82 6.30
CA ILE A 7 -1.86 2.08 5.48
C ILE A 7 -1.96 0.66 6.03
N GLU A 8 -3.13 0.33 6.54
CA GLU A 8 -3.50 -1.00 7.02
C GLU A 8 -4.69 -1.52 6.21
N ILE A 9 -4.60 -2.75 5.70
CA ILE A 9 -5.65 -3.41 4.94
C ILE A 9 -5.99 -4.72 5.63
N ASP A 10 -7.25 -4.89 6.02
CA ASP A 10 -7.76 -6.10 6.68
C ASP A 10 -6.91 -6.52 7.91
N GLY A 11 -6.51 -5.54 8.74
CA GLY A 11 -5.67 -5.76 9.92
C GLY A 11 -4.18 -5.96 9.63
N THR A 12 -3.75 -5.88 8.36
CA THR A 12 -2.35 -6.05 7.95
C THR A 12 -1.71 -4.71 7.61
N PHE A 13 -0.61 -4.38 8.30
CA PHE A 13 0.24 -3.25 7.92
C PHE A 13 0.90 -3.51 6.57
N VAL A 14 0.60 -2.68 5.56
CA VAL A 14 1.10 -2.85 4.19
C VAL A 14 2.07 -1.77 3.75
N GLY A 15 2.13 -0.65 4.47
CA GLY A 15 3.08 0.43 4.21
C GLY A 15 2.69 1.77 4.85
N THR A 16 3.44 2.81 4.50
CA THR A 16 3.20 4.18 4.99
C THR A 16 3.21 5.19 3.85
N VAL A 17 2.38 6.21 3.95
CA VAL A 17 2.45 7.41 3.11
C VAL A 17 3.19 8.49 3.89
N ILE A 18 4.24 9.04 3.30
CA ILE A 18 5.00 10.17 3.84
C ILE A 18 4.68 11.40 2.99
N VAL A 19 4.22 12.48 3.63
CA VAL A 19 4.05 13.79 3.01
C VAL A 19 5.38 14.53 3.08
N GLU A 20 5.89 14.98 1.94
CA GLU A 20 7.15 15.71 1.83
C GLU A 20 7.04 17.16 2.30
N LEU A 21 8.19 17.83 2.41
CA LEU A 21 8.31 19.20 2.89
C LEU A 21 7.52 20.22 2.04
N ASP A 22 7.22 19.90 0.79
CA ASP A 22 6.41 20.73 -0.08
C ASP A 22 4.90 20.68 0.25
N GLY A 23 4.49 19.79 1.16
CA GLY A 23 3.10 19.57 1.56
C GLY A 23 2.20 18.98 0.47
N LYS A 24 2.76 18.63 -0.69
CA LYS A 24 2.02 18.22 -1.88
C LYS A 24 2.43 16.84 -2.35
N THR A 25 3.74 16.56 -2.33
CA THR A 25 4.26 15.27 -2.73
C THR A 25 4.04 14.30 -1.60
N ARG A 26 3.34 13.22 -1.92
CA ARG A 26 3.10 12.11 -1.01
C ARG A 26 3.71 10.86 -1.62
N ARG A 27 4.51 10.11 -0.85
CA ARG A 27 5.16 8.87 -1.33
C ARG A 27 4.75 7.70 -0.47
N PHE A 28 4.39 6.60 -1.12
CA PHE A 28 4.07 5.36 -0.43
C PHE A 28 5.29 4.43 -0.33
N TYR A 29 5.55 3.93 0.86
CA TYR A 29 6.62 2.98 1.13
C TYR A 29 6.00 1.65 1.56
N ALA A 30 6.00 0.71 0.61
CA ALA A 30 5.52 -0.65 0.81
C ALA A 30 6.38 -1.44 1.80
N THR A 31 5.73 -2.26 2.63
CA THR A 31 6.37 -3.27 3.48
C THR A 31 5.98 -4.69 3.12
N HIS A 32 5.03 -4.87 2.21
CA HIS A 32 4.56 -6.17 1.74
C HIS A 32 4.79 -6.33 0.23
N ASP A 33 5.25 -7.53 -0.19
CA ASP A 33 5.61 -7.79 -1.60
C ASP A 33 4.42 -7.61 -2.56
N SER A 34 3.20 -7.94 -2.12
CA SER A 34 1.97 -7.77 -2.92
C SER A 34 1.64 -6.32 -3.31
N VAL A 35 2.30 -5.35 -2.67
CA VAL A 35 2.14 -3.91 -2.94
C VAL A 35 3.47 -3.25 -3.28
N ARG A 36 4.52 -4.03 -3.53
CA ARG A 36 5.87 -3.52 -3.83
C ARG A 36 5.93 -2.70 -5.11
N SER A 37 5.04 -2.93 -6.07
CA SER A 37 4.91 -2.12 -7.28
C SER A 37 4.50 -0.66 -7.01
N PHE A 38 3.96 -0.37 -5.83
CA PHE A 38 3.61 0.98 -5.39
C PHE A 38 4.73 1.64 -4.57
N HIS A 39 5.82 0.93 -4.26
CA HIS A 39 6.90 1.47 -3.45
C HIS A 39 7.55 2.70 -4.10
N ASN A 40 7.76 3.73 -3.30
CA ASN A 40 8.27 5.04 -3.69
C ASN A 40 7.43 5.76 -4.78
N ARG A 41 6.18 5.35 -4.98
CA ARG A 41 5.30 6.01 -5.97
C ARG A 41 4.78 7.32 -5.39
N SER A 42 4.92 8.40 -6.16
CA SER A 42 4.36 9.71 -5.83
C SER A 42 2.86 9.77 -6.12
N LEU A 43 2.11 10.41 -5.23
CA LEU A 43 0.67 10.60 -5.30
C LEU A 43 0.37 12.08 -5.44
N SER A 44 -0.52 12.39 -6.37
CA SER A 44 -1.09 13.73 -6.55
C SER A 44 -2.40 13.92 -5.77
N HIS A 45 -3.02 12.84 -5.25
CA HIS A 45 -4.22 12.84 -4.42
C HIS A 45 -4.31 11.55 -3.58
N ASP A 46 -4.89 11.60 -2.37
CA ASP A 46 -4.91 10.46 -1.43
C ASP A 46 -5.87 9.33 -1.82
N ASP A 47 -6.94 9.64 -2.55
CA ASP A 47 -8.07 8.72 -2.68
C ASP A 47 -7.80 7.55 -3.65
N ASP A 48 -6.87 7.71 -4.60
CA ASP A 48 -6.62 6.67 -5.62
C ASP A 48 -5.61 5.61 -5.17
N LEU A 49 -4.65 5.95 -4.30
CA LEU A 49 -3.61 4.99 -3.94
C LEU A 49 -4.12 3.94 -2.98
N THR A 50 -4.78 4.36 -1.89
CA THR A 50 -5.21 3.44 -0.84
C THR A 50 -6.10 2.35 -1.43
N GLN A 51 -6.99 2.71 -2.36
CA GLN A 51 -7.81 1.75 -3.10
C GLN A 51 -6.97 0.81 -3.99
N GLN A 52 -6.01 1.33 -4.76
CA GLN A 52 -5.13 0.50 -5.60
C GLN A 52 -4.26 -0.47 -4.78
N VAL A 53 -3.72 0.00 -3.65
CA VAL A 53 -2.95 -0.81 -2.70
C VAL A 53 -3.83 -1.90 -2.11
N ALA A 54 -5.05 -1.56 -1.67
CA ALA A 54 -6.01 -2.53 -1.14
C ALA A 54 -6.36 -3.63 -2.16
N LEU A 55 -6.62 -3.25 -3.41
CA LEU A 55 -6.93 -4.19 -4.49
C LEU A 55 -5.76 -5.13 -4.79
N SER A 56 -4.53 -4.59 -4.90
CA SER A 56 -3.33 -5.39 -5.16
C SER A 56 -3.04 -6.36 -4.01
N PHE A 57 -3.18 -5.88 -2.77
CA PHE A 57 -3.00 -6.69 -1.57
C PHE A 57 -3.99 -7.85 -1.53
N ARG A 58 -5.29 -7.56 -1.61
CA ARG A 58 -6.35 -8.58 -1.54
C ARG A 58 -6.26 -9.60 -2.67
N ARG A 59 -5.94 -9.17 -3.90
CA ARG A 59 -5.76 -10.08 -5.04
C ARG A 59 -4.65 -11.11 -4.77
N THR A 60 -3.51 -10.65 -4.24
CA THR A 60 -2.39 -11.55 -3.91
C THR A 60 -2.73 -12.48 -2.75
N SER A 61 -3.42 -11.98 -1.73
CA SER A 61 -3.87 -12.78 -0.58
C SER A 61 -4.81 -13.91 -1.00
N LEU A 62 -5.76 -13.64 -1.89
CA LEU A 62 -6.67 -14.65 -2.44
C LEU A 62 -5.92 -15.71 -3.26
N SER A 63 -4.98 -15.30 -4.11
CA SER A 63 -4.16 -16.25 -4.89
C SER A 63 -3.33 -17.17 -3.99
N ARG A 64 -2.77 -16.62 -2.90
CA ARG A 64 -2.05 -17.42 -1.90
C ARG A 64 -2.97 -18.42 -1.21
N GLN A 65 -4.18 -18.01 -0.84
CA GLN A 65 -5.13 -18.86 -0.13
C GLN A 65 -5.59 -20.04 -1.02
N LEU A 66 -5.88 -19.79 -2.30
CA LEU A 66 -6.18 -20.86 -3.26
C LEU A 66 -4.99 -21.82 -3.46
N THR A 67 -3.76 -21.32 -3.45
CA THR A 67 -2.57 -22.19 -3.59
C THR A 67 -2.40 -23.15 -2.41
N VAL A 68 -2.83 -22.73 -1.20
CA VAL A 68 -2.74 -23.56 0.02
C VAL A 68 -3.86 -24.59 0.10
N GLU A 69 -5.06 -24.32 -0.43
CA GLU A 69 -6.18 -25.28 -0.35
C GLU A 69 -6.11 -26.45 -1.35
N PHE A 70 -5.25 -26.36 -2.38
CA PHE A 70 -5.07 -27.42 -3.38
C PHE A 70 -3.78 -28.23 -3.21
N ASN A 71 -3.11 -28.14 -2.06
CA ASN A 71 -1.84 -28.80 -1.77
C ASN A 71 -1.88 -29.54 -0.43
#